data_AF-A0A963RHK8-F1
#
_entry.id   AF-A0A963RHK8-F1
#
_cell.length_a   1.000
_cell.length_b   1.000
_cell.length_c   1.000
_cell.angle_alpha   90.00
_cell.angle_beta   90.00
_cell.angle_gamma   90.00
#
_symmetry.space_group_name_H-M   'P 1'
#
loop_
_entity.id
_entity.type
_entity.pdbx_description
1 polymer ?
#
loop_
_entity_poly.entity_id
_entity_poly.type
_entity_poly.pdbx_seq_one_letter_code
_entity_poly.pdbx_strand_id
1 'polypeptide(L)'
;MDGKSPFVLLDDARTLGASDAHYFANPIETFVARRADEVVAVLARADAARQASGKHLAGYVAYEAGLALEERLAPLAAARSGATGPLVWLGL
;
A
#
# COMPACT_ATOMS: atom_id res chain seq x y z
N MET A 1 12.95 3.90 -17.46
CA MET A 1 13.01 3.40 -16.06
C MET A 1 14.47 3.12 -15.74
N ASP A 2 14.97 3.66 -14.62
CA ASP A 2 16.35 3.42 -14.16
C ASP A 2 16.56 2.02 -13.57
N GLY A 3 15.47 1.24 -13.42
CA GLY A 3 15.45 -0.13 -12.91
C GLY A 3 15.66 -0.24 -11.40
N LYS A 4 15.74 0.89 -10.69
CA LYS A 4 16.10 0.94 -9.25
C LYS A 4 15.07 1.68 -8.42
N SER A 5 14.36 2.63 -9.01
CA SER A 5 13.35 3.41 -8.31
C SER A 5 11.99 2.69 -8.30
N PRO A 6 11.32 2.57 -7.14
CA PRO A 6 10.02 1.90 -7.07
C PRO A 6 8.95 2.68 -7.86
N PHE A 7 8.07 1.94 -8.52
CA PHE A 7 6.92 2.51 -9.24
C PHE A 7 5.68 1.62 -9.10
N VAL A 8 4.52 2.21 -9.34
CA VAL A 8 3.23 1.52 -9.46
C VAL A 8 2.65 1.82 -10.83
N LEU A 9 2.35 0.76 -11.59
CA LEU A 9 1.65 0.84 -12.86
C LEU A 9 0.28 0.19 -12.69
N LEU A 10 -0.77 0.95 -12.91
CA LEU A 10 -2.14 0.45 -12.97
C LEU A 10 -2.56 0.42 -14.44
N ASP A 11 -2.70 -0.79 -14.98
CA ASP A 11 -3.08 -1.05 -16.36
C ASP A 11 -4.38 -1.86 -16.37
N ASP A 12 -5.32 -1.42 -17.19
CA ASP A 12 -6.62 -2.03 -17.37
C ASP A 12 -6.56 -3.32 -18.21
N ALA A 13 -5.46 -3.53 -18.95
CA ALA A 13 -5.16 -4.74 -19.75
C ALA A 13 -6.23 -5.17 -20.77
N ARG A 14 -7.32 -4.41 -20.94
CA ARG A 14 -8.39 -4.67 -21.89
C ARG A 14 -7.86 -4.55 -23.33
N THR A 15 -8.29 -5.47 -24.19
CA THR A 15 -7.87 -5.49 -25.60
C THR A 15 -8.55 -4.43 -26.46
N LEU A 16 -9.72 -3.95 -26.04
CA LEU A 16 -10.50 -2.91 -26.72
C LEU A 16 -11.08 -1.95 -25.67
N GLY A 17 -11.01 -0.64 -25.95
CA GLY A 17 -11.57 0.38 -25.07
C GLY A 17 -10.90 0.46 -23.70
N ALA A 18 -9.61 0.13 -23.60
CA ALA A 18 -8.84 0.31 -22.38
C ALA A 18 -8.73 1.80 -22.01
N SER A 19 -8.77 2.08 -20.72
CA SER A 19 -8.40 3.39 -20.20
C SER A 19 -6.87 3.56 -20.22
N ASP A 20 -6.41 4.81 -20.19
CA ASP A 20 -4.98 5.10 -20.08
C ASP A 20 -4.40 4.50 -18.78
N ALA A 21 -3.21 3.91 -18.89
CA ALA A 21 -2.52 3.38 -17.71
C ALA A 21 -2.07 4.53 -16.79
N HIS A 22 -2.19 4.32 -15.48
CA HIS A 22 -1.69 5.26 -14.49
C HIS A 22 -0.30 4.83 -14.02
N TYR A 23 0.68 5.73 -14.17
CA TYR A 23 2.07 5.49 -13.79
C TYR A 23 2.49 6.42 -12.65
N PHE A 24 2.72 5.84 -11.48
CA PHE A 24 3.22 6.55 -10.29
C PHE A 24 4.68 6.15 -10.05
N ALA A 25 5.57 7.13 -10.00
CA ALA A 25 7.00 6.92 -9.77
C ALA A 25 7.59 8.05 -8.92
N ASN A 26 8.78 7.82 -8.37
CA ASN A 26 9.51 8.77 -7.51
C ASN A 26 8.66 9.25 -6.32
N PRO A 27 8.22 8.33 -5.44
CA PRO A 27 7.42 8.71 -4.27
C PRO A 27 8.21 9.67 -3.38
N ILE A 28 7.54 10.72 -2.87
CA ILE A 28 8.15 11.70 -1.96
C ILE A 28 8.22 11.18 -0.51
N GLU A 29 7.33 10.25 -0.17
CA GLU A 29 7.32 9.51 1.10
C GLU A 29 6.79 8.09 0.83
N THR A 30 7.26 7.11 1.62
CA THR A 30 6.71 5.75 1.59
C THR A 30 6.20 5.35 2.97
N PHE A 31 5.00 4.77 3.00
CA PHE A 31 4.30 4.30 4.18
C PHE A 31 4.32 2.79 4.18
N VAL A 32 4.99 2.19 5.17
CA VAL A 32 5.24 0.75 5.19
C VAL A 32 4.92 0.14 6.55
N ALA A 33 4.00 -0.83 6.57
CA ALA A 33 3.71 -1.67 7.73
C ALA A 33 4.23 -3.09 7.43
N ARG A 34 5.11 -3.62 8.27
CA ARG A 34 5.60 -5.01 8.20
C ARG A 34 4.94 -5.92 9.22
N ARG A 35 4.40 -5.34 10.28
CA ARG A 35 3.74 -6.05 11.37
C ARG A 35 2.29 -5.60 11.51
N ALA A 36 1.47 -6.48 12.07
CA ALA A 36 0.04 -6.22 12.23
C ALA A 36 -0.24 -4.98 13.10
N ASP A 37 0.52 -4.81 14.19
CA ASP A 37 0.43 -3.67 15.10
C ASP A 37 0.76 -2.31 14.44
N GLU A 38 1.45 -2.31 13.29
CA GLU A 38 1.79 -1.09 12.55
C GLU A 38 0.71 -0.66 11.55
N VAL A 39 -0.16 -1.57 11.10
CA VAL A 39 -1.06 -1.36 9.94
C VAL A 39 -1.96 -0.14 10.13
N VAL A 40 -2.66 -0.05 11.25
CA VAL A 40 -3.62 1.05 11.50
C VAL A 40 -2.91 2.40 11.52
N ALA A 41 -1.77 2.48 12.22
CA ALA A 41 -1.02 3.72 12.35
C ALA A 41 -0.42 4.18 11.01
N VAL A 42 0.08 3.25 10.21
CA VAL A 42 0.65 3.52 8.88
C VAL A 42 -0.42 3.99 7.90
N LEU A 43 -1.59 3.34 7.86
CA LEU A 43 -2.71 3.77 7.01
C LEU A 43 -3.22 5.17 7.39
N ALA A 44 -3.35 5.46 8.69
CA ALA A 44 -3.76 6.78 9.17
C ALA A 44 -2.75 7.87 8.77
N ARG A 45 -1.45 7.61 8.89
CA ARG A 45 -0.39 8.53 8.44
C ARG A 45 -0.44 8.76 6.93
N ALA A 46 -0.60 7.69 6.14
CA ALA A 46 -0.66 7.78 4.70
C ALA A 46 -1.84 8.66 4.27
N ASP A 47 -3.02 8.43 4.83
CA ASP A 47 -4.21 9.21 4.51
C ASP A 47 -4.08 10.68 4.94
N ALA A 48 -3.52 10.95 6.12
CA ALA A 48 -3.24 12.33 6.55
C ALA A 48 -2.28 13.06 5.58
N ALA A 49 -1.21 12.39 5.12
CA ALA A 49 -0.27 12.96 4.17
C ALA A 49 -0.89 13.18 2.79
N ARG A 50 -1.76 12.27 2.34
CA ARG A 50 -2.57 12.42 1.12
C ARG A 50 -3.48 13.64 1.21
N GLN A 51 -4.20 13.80 2.32
CA GLN A 51 -5.09 14.94 2.54
C GLN A 51 -4.34 16.27 2.60
N ALA A 52 -3.19 16.32 3.29
CA ALA A 52 -2.40 17.54 3.44
C ALA A 52 -1.71 17.99 2.13
N SER A 53 -1.28 17.04 1.30
CA SER A 53 -0.55 17.33 0.07
C SER A 53 -1.45 17.47 -1.16
N GLY A 54 -2.66 16.90 -1.13
CA GLY A 54 -3.52 16.77 -2.30
C GLY A 54 -3.00 15.79 -3.36
N LYS A 55 -1.93 15.04 -3.07
CA LYS A 55 -1.33 14.05 -3.97
C LYS A 55 -2.02 12.68 -3.88
N HIS A 56 -1.59 11.75 -4.72
CA HIS A 56 -2.12 10.40 -4.77
C HIS A 56 -1.28 9.44 -3.93
N LEU A 57 -1.93 8.48 -3.29
CA LEU A 57 -1.25 7.29 -2.77
C LEU A 57 -1.36 6.17 -3.79
N ALA A 58 -0.25 5.50 -4.07
CA ALA A 58 -0.19 4.33 -4.94
C ALA A 58 0.66 3.23 -4.29
N GLY A 59 0.18 1.98 -4.34
CA GLY A 59 0.89 0.84 -3.78
C GLY A 59 -0.06 -0.32 -3.53
N TYR A 60 0.21 -1.10 -2.48
CA TYR A 60 -0.59 -2.28 -2.15
C TYR A 60 -0.85 -2.40 -0.64
N VAL A 61 -1.94 -3.10 -0.33
CA VAL A 61 -2.30 -3.56 1.01
C VAL A 61 -2.49 -5.08 0.91
N ALA A 62 -1.70 -5.84 1.66
CA ALA A 62 -1.78 -7.29 1.68
C ALA A 62 -3.10 -7.75 2.30
N TYR A 63 -3.59 -8.92 1.88
CA TYR A 63 -4.83 -9.49 2.40
C TYR A 63 -4.81 -9.62 3.93
N GLU A 64 -3.67 -10.03 4.48
CA GLU A 64 -3.43 -10.22 5.91
C GLU A 64 -3.46 -8.91 6.71
N ALA A 65 -3.30 -7.75 6.06
CA ALA A 65 -3.41 -6.46 6.74
C ALA A 65 -4.82 -6.26 7.33
N GLY A 66 -5.85 -6.87 6.74
CA GLY A 66 -7.22 -6.84 7.26
C GLY A 66 -7.37 -7.46 8.65
N LEU A 67 -6.49 -8.40 9.03
CA LEU A 67 -6.51 -9.01 10.36
C LEU A 67 -6.15 -8.02 11.48
N ALA A 68 -5.46 -6.92 11.14
CA ALA A 68 -5.11 -5.86 12.07
C ALA A 68 -6.21 -4.80 12.24
N LEU A 69 -7.24 -4.81 11.39
CA LEU A 69 -8.31 -3.80 11.41
C LEU A 69 -9.49 -4.16 12.31
N GLU A 70 -9.54 -5.40 12.80
CA GLU A 70 -10.61 -5.92 13.65
C GLU A 70 -9.99 -6.56 14.89
N GLU A 71 -10.35 -6.07 16.08
CA GLU A 71 -9.78 -6.50 17.36
C GLU A 71 -9.96 -8.01 17.57
N ARG A 72 -11.12 -8.55 17.17
CA ARG A 72 -11.41 -9.99 17.29
C ARG A 72 -10.48 -10.88 16.46
N LEU A 73 -9.83 -10.33 15.44
CA LEU A 73 -8.91 -11.03 14.55
C LEU A 73 -7.43 -10.82 14.93
N ALA A 74 -7.14 -9.94 15.88
CA ALA A 74 -5.77 -9.65 16.33
C ALA A 74 -4.94 -10.90 16.69
N PRO A 75 -5.50 -11.95 17.34
CA PRO A 75 -4.75 -13.18 17.61
C PRO A 75 -4.30 -13.93 16.35
N LEU A 76 -5.03 -13.81 15.23
CA LEU A 76 -4.69 -14.43 13.95
C LEU A 76 -3.62 -13.66 13.18
N ALA A 77 -3.52 -12.34 13.44
CA ALA A 77 -2.61 -11.47 12.72
C ALA A 77 -1.14 -11.81 13.00
N ALA A 78 -0.79 -12.09 14.27
CA ALA A 78 0.57 -12.39 14.69
C ALA A 78 1.16 -13.64 14.00
N ALA A 79 0.34 -14.67 13.76
CA ALA A 79 0.76 -15.91 13.12
C ALA A 79 0.98 -15.77 11.60
N ARG A 80 0.43 -14.72 10.98
CA ARG A 80 0.52 -14.48 9.54
C ARG A 80 1.39 -13.28 9.16
N SER A 81 1.77 -12.44 10.12
CA SER A 81 2.71 -11.34 9.90
C SER A 81 4.15 -11.85 9.75
N GLY A 82 4.86 -11.39 8.72
CA GLY A 82 6.31 -11.57 8.56
C GLY A 82 6.80 -12.58 7.52
N ALA A 83 5.90 -13.27 6.79
CA ALA A 83 6.30 -14.34 5.87
C ALA A 83 6.63 -13.89 4.42
N THR A 84 5.96 -12.86 3.89
CA THR A 84 5.92 -12.59 2.43
C THR A 84 6.17 -11.15 1.99
N GLY A 85 6.50 -10.25 2.93
CA GLY A 85 6.75 -8.83 2.66
C GLY A 85 5.92 -7.90 3.55
N PRO A 86 5.97 -6.57 3.31
CA PRO A 86 5.12 -5.62 4.02
C PRO A 86 3.63 -5.93 3.87
N LEU A 87 2.87 -5.74 4.95
CA LEU A 87 1.40 -5.77 4.96
C LEU A 87 0.81 -4.52 4.30
N VAL A 88 1.50 -3.38 4.37
CA VAL A 88 1.17 -2.16 3.65
C VAL A 88 2.44 -1.62 3.02
N TRP A 89 2.36 -1.22 1.76
CA TRP A 89 3.37 -0.38 1.11
C TRP A 89 2.64 0.62 0.22
N LEU A 90 2.73 1.91 0.54
CA LEU A 90 2.11 2.99 -0.24
C LEU A 90 3.14 4.10 -0.46
N GLY A 91 3.27 4.59 -1.67
CA GLY A 91 4.01 5.79 -2.02
C GLY A 91 3.08 6.99 -2.23
N LEU A 92 3.48 8.16 -1.76
CA LEU A 92 2.82 9.46 -1.98
C LEU A 92 3.52 10.31 -3.04
#